data_AF-A0A6C0AC09-F1
#
_entry.id   AF-A0A6C0AC09-F1
#
_cell.length_a   1.000
_cell.length_b   1.000
_cell.length_c   1.000
_cell.angle_alpha   90.00
_cell.angle_beta   90.00
_cell.angle_gamma   90.00
#
_symmetry.space_group_name_H-M   'P 1'
#
loop_
_entity.id
_entity.type
_entity.pdbx_description
1 polymer ?
#
loop_
_entity_poly.entity_id
_entity_poly.type
_entity_poly.pdbx_seq_one_letter_code
_entity_poly.pdbx_strand_id
1 'polypeptide(L)'
;MEDVINNFNDVAIQMLTELKKIIPHSVILDNVDLVKYMTEKDDKKSILIDNFVYYVLKYKTEIDDSNENFFLKHDFNDSANGESNILKIINEIKNMWKTIEDPDNKKNIFSYLQVLCFYAEEYFLIIDEMKQKKNK
;
A
#
# COMPACT_ATOMS: atom_id res chain seq x y z
N MET A 1 -6.43 -16.82 -6.61
CA MET A 1 -5.17 -16.05 -6.52
C MET A 1 -5.20 -14.88 -7.47
N GLU A 2 -5.39 -15.11 -8.77
CA GLU A 2 -5.43 -14.03 -9.76
C GLU A 2 -6.51 -12.98 -9.45
N ASP A 3 -7.71 -13.40 -9.05
CA ASP A 3 -8.78 -12.47 -8.64
C ASP A 3 -8.38 -11.60 -7.44
N VAL A 4 -7.69 -12.16 -6.45
CA VAL A 4 -7.21 -11.42 -5.27
C VAL A 4 -6.19 -10.35 -5.68
N ILE A 5 -5.27 -10.71 -6.59
CA ILE A 5 -4.27 -9.77 -7.12
C ILE A 5 -4.96 -8.66 -7.92
N ASN A 6 -5.93 -9.00 -8.78
CA ASN A 6 -6.70 -8.02 -9.56
C ASN A 6 -7.44 -7.06 -8.64
N ASN A 7 -8.19 -7.59 -7.67
CA ASN A 7 -8.96 -6.77 -6.74
C ASN A 7 -8.05 -5.85 -5.91
N PHE A 8 -6.91 -6.37 -5.44
CA PHE A 8 -5.90 -5.55 -4.76
C PHE A 8 -5.40 -4.41 -5.65
N ASN A 9 -5.01 -4.72 -6.89
CA ASN A 9 -4.51 -3.72 -7.83
C ASN A 9 -5.56 -2.66 -8.15
N ASP A 10 -6.82 -3.05 -8.36
CA ASP A 10 -7.93 -2.14 -8.61
C ASP A 10 -8.14 -1.18 -7.43
N VAL A 11 -8.13 -1.69 -6.20
CA VAL A 11 -8.25 -0.86 -4.99
C VAL A 11 -7.04 0.06 -4.83
N ALA A 12 -5.83 -0.42 -5.10
CA ALA A 12 -4.61 0.39 -5.00
C ALA A 12 -4.64 1.54 -6.01
N ILE A 13 -5.04 1.28 -7.25
CA ILE A 13 -5.17 2.29 -8.30
C ILE A 13 -6.26 3.30 -7.96
N GLN A 14 -7.41 2.85 -7.43
CA GLN A 14 -8.48 3.74 -6.98
C GLN A 14 -7.97 4.66 -5.86
N MET A 15 -7.31 4.11 -4.84
CA MET A 15 -6.72 4.88 -3.75
C MET A 15 -5.74 5.94 -4.27
N LEU A 16 -4.82 5.56 -5.16
CA LEU A 16 -3.86 6.47 -5.77
C LEU A 16 -4.54 7.57 -6.61
N THR A 17 -5.61 7.22 -7.31
CA THR A 17 -6.41 8.18 -8.09
C THR A 17 -7.10 9.19 -7.20
N GLU A 18 -7.68 8.75 -6.07
CA GLU A 18 -8.29 9.66 -5.09
C GLU A 18 -7.24 10.52 -4.39
N LEU A 19 -6.10 9.95 -4.00
CA LEU A 19 -4.97 10.69 -3.44
C LEU A 19 -4.50 11.81 -4.37
N LYS A 20 -4.45 11.56 -5.68
CA LYS A 20 -4.05 12.57 -6.67
C LYS A 20 -5.02 13.76 -6.72
N LYS A 21 -6.31 13.55 -6.45
CA LYS A 21 -7.30 14.63 -6.35
C LYS A 21 -7.10 15.46 -5.08
N ILE A 22 -6.74 14.81 -3.98
CA ILE A 22 -6.52 15.46 -2.68
C ILE A 22 -5.18 16.21 -2.67
N ILE A 23 -4.15 15.67 -3.33
CA ILE A 23 -2.77 16.17 -3.30
C ILE A 23 -2.21 16.26 -4.73
N PRO A 24 -2.68 17.25 -5.53
CA PRO A 24 -2.42 17.29 -6.97
C PRO A 24 -0.98 17.62 -7.37
N HIS A 25 -0.12 18.04 -6.43
CA HIS A 25 1.26 18.45 -6.69
C HIS A 25 2.30 17.42 -6.22
N SER A 26 1.88 16.18 -5.97
CA SER A 26 2.79 15.12 -5.55
C SER A 26 3.48 14.47 -6.74
N VAL A 27 4.81 14.59 -6.78
CA VAL A 27 5.67 13.90 -7.76
C VAL A 27 5.49 12.37 -7.70
N ILE A 28 5.16 11.83 -6.53
CA ILE A 28 4.86 10.40 -6.34
C ILE A 28 3.56 10.02 -7.06
N LEU A 29 2.52 10.87 -6.98
CA LEU A 29 1.21 10.63 -7.58
C LEU A 29 1.15 10.99 -9.07
N ASP A 30 2.19 11.64 -9.62
CA ASP A 30 2.32 11.83 -11.05
C ASP A 30 2.58 10.51 -11.81
N ASN A 31 3.05 9.47 -11.10
CA ASN A 31 3.40 8.18 -11.68
C ASN A 31 2.29 7.12 -11.60
N VAL A 32 1.05 7.50 -11.26
CA VAL A 32 -0.08 6.55 -11.13
C VAL A 32 -0.36 5.79 -12.43
N ASP A 33 -0.22 6.44 -13.58
CA ASP A 33 -0.40 5.79 -14.89
C ASP A 33 0.68 4.73 -15.16
N LEU A 34 1.91 4.95 -14.68
CA LEU A 34 2.98 3.96 -14.76
C LEU A 34 2.68 2.75 -13.87
N VAL A 35 2.18 3.00 -12.65
CA VAL A 35 1.78 1.93 -11.72
C VAL A 35 0.66 1.09 -12.35
N LYS A 36 -0.36 1.73 -12.91
CA LYS A 36 -1.45 1.06 -13.63
C LYS A 36 -0.93 0.20 -14.78
N TYR A 37 -0.05 0.76 -15.62
CA TYR A 37 0.58 0.02 -16.71
C TYR A 37 1.38 -1.19 -16.23
N MET A 38 2.06 -1.10 -15.08
CA MET A 38 2.80 -2.22 -14.50
C MET A 38 1.88 -3.34 -14.02
N THR A 39 0.72 -3.01 -13.46
CA THR A 39 -0.26 -4.00 -12.97
C THR A 39 -1.03 -4.70 -14.08
N GLU A 40 -1.09 -4.12 -15.28
CA GLU A 40 -1.72 -4.72 -16.46
C GLU A 40 -0.81 -5.77 -17.14
N LYS A 41 0.47 -5.85 -16.75
CA LYS A 41 1.41 -6.86 -17.27
C LYS A 41 1.45 -8.10 -16.41
N ASP A 42 1.16 -9.25 -17.02
CA ASP A 42 1.09 -10.55 -16.33
C ASP A 42 2.36 -10.90 -15.54
N ASP A 43 3.55 -10.54 -16.04
CA ASP A 43 4.83 -10.85 -15.38
C ASP A 43 5.10 -10.01 -14.11
N LYS A 44 4.36 -8.92 -13.92
CA LYS A 44 4.53 -7.98 -12.79
C LYS A 44 3.26 -7.74 -12.00
N LYS A 45 2.20 -8.50 -12.31
CA LYS A 45 0.86 -8.33 -11.75
C LYS A 45 0.82 -8.41 -10.22
N SER A 46 1.67 -9.24 -9.61
CA SER A 46 1.75 -9.40 -8.14
C SER A 46 2.66 -8.39 -7.45
N ILE A 47 3.45 -7.58 -8.18
CA ILE A 47 4.54 -6.80 -7.57
C ILE A 47 4.04 -5.83 -6.49
N LEU A 48 2.84 -5.27 -6.64
CA LEU A 48 2.28 -4.36 -5.65
C LEU A 48 1.87 -5.10 -4.38
N ILE A 49 1.14 -6.21 -4.50
CA ILE A 49 0.69 -6.98 -3.35
C ILE A 49 1.86 -7.65 -2.62
N ASP A 50 2.88 -8.11 -3.36
CA ASP A 50 4.11 -8.68 -2.79
C ASP A 50 4.84 -7.66 -1.90
N ASN A 51 5.03 -6.44 -2.41
CA ASN A 51 5.65 -5.36 -1.65
C ASN A 51 4.77 -4.92 -0.48
N PHE A 52 3.44 -4.87 -0.66
CA PHE A 52 2.53 -4.51 0.41
C PHE A 52 2.57 -5.51 1.56
N VAL A 53 2.56 -6.81 1.26
CA VAL A 53 2.70 -7.88 2.26
C VAL A 53 4.03 -7.73 3.02
N TYR A 54 5.13 -7.49 2.31
CA TYR A 54 6.45 -7.41 2.94
C TYR A 54 6.63 -6.16 3.81
N TYR A 55 6.20 -4.98 3.33
CA TYR A 55 6.50 -3.70 3.99
C TYR A 55 5.37 -3.18 4.88
N VAL A 56 4.10 -3.44 4.53
CA VAL A 56 2.93 -2.75 5.10
C VAL A 56 2.10 -3.68 5.98
N LEU A 57 1.87 -4.92 5.58
CA LEU A 57 0.90 -5.80 6.25
C LEU A 57 1.21 -6.04 7.74
N LYS A 58 2.48 -6.01 8.14
CA LYS A 58 2.91 -6.09 9.55
C LYS A 58 2.37 -4.97 10.45
N TYR A 59 1.87 -3.88 9.87
CA TYR A 59 1.27 -2.74 10.57
C TYR A 59 -0.27 -2.74 10.49
N LYS A 60 -0.89 -3.85 10.11
CA LYS A 60 -2.36 -3.95 9.94
C LYS A 60 -3.15 -3.43 11.15
N THR A 61 -2.76 -3.79 12.38
CA THR A 61 -3.44 -3.29 13.58
C THR A 61 -3.52 -1.77 13.61
N GLU A 62 -2.42 -1.09 13.29
CA GLU A 62 -2.35 0.37 13.28
C GLU A 62 -3.19 0.97 12.14
N ILE A 63 -3.35 0.24 11.04
CA ILE A 63 -4.20 0.62 9.89
C ILE A 63 -5.68 0.44 10.23
N ASP A 64 -6.06 -0.68 10.85
CA ASP A 64 -7.43 -0.97 11.27
C ASP A 64 -7.90 0.05 12.30
N ASP A 65 -7.04 0.39 13.26
CA ASP A 65 -7.30 1.40 14.30
C ASP A 65 -7.23 2.84 13.76
N SER A 66 -6.90 3.02 12.48
CA SER A 66 -6.67 4.34 11.86
C SER A 66 -5.69 5.21 12.65
N ASN A 67 -4.63 4.59 13.17
CA ASN A 67 -3.68 5.23 14.09
C ASN A 67 -2.73 6.18 13.33
N GLU A 68 -3.19 7.40 13.07
CA GLU A 68 -2.38 8.46 12.43
C GLU A 68 -1.07 8.75 13.18
N ASN A 69 -1.11 8.67 14.51
CA ASN A 69 0.06 8.95 15.34
C ASN A 69 1.18 7.94 15.08
N PHE A 70 0.83 6.67 14.92
CA PHE A 70 1.79 5.64 14.52
C PHE A 70 2.42 6.01 13.18
N PHE A 71 1.63 6.25 12.14
CA PHE A 71 2.15 6.60 10.81
C PHE A 71 3.09 7.83 10.85
N LEU A 72 2.71 8.89 11.55
CA LEU A 72 3.49 10.13 11.59
C LEU A 72 4.77 10.01 12.43
N LYS A 73 4.76 9.25 13.53
CA LYS A 73 5.87 9.21 14.50
C LYS A 73 6.76 7.99 14.36
N HIS A 74 6.27 6.89 13.80
CA HIS A 74 7.02 5.64 13.68
C HIS A 74 8.23 5.81 12.75
N ASP A 75 9.37 5.23 13.15
CA ASP A 75 10.57 5.19 12.34
C ASP A 75 10.54 3.95 11.44
N PHE A 76 10.56 4.18 10.12
CA PHE A 76 10.50 3.12 9.11
C PHE A 76 11.89 2.68 8.64
N ASN A 77 12.98 3.08 9.32
CA ASN A 77 14.35 2.66 9.02
C ASN A 77 14.50 1.14 8.88
N ASP A 78 13.93 0.38 9.81
CA ASP A 78 13.98 -1.10 9.79
C ASP A 78 13.20 -1.68 8.59
N SER A 79 12.15 -1.00 8.15
CA SER A 79 11.34 -1.41 7.00
C SER A 79 11.98 -1.04 5.67
N ALA A 80 12.83 -0.02 5.65
CA ALA A 80 13.50 0.42 4.44
C ALA A 80 14.77 -0.39 4.12
N ASN A 81 15.18 -1.33 4.99
CA ASN A 81 16.43 -2.10 4.84
C ASN A 81 17.66 -1.21 4.56
N GLY A 82 17.67 0.03 5.08
CA GLY A 82 18.73 1.03 4.82
C GLY A 82 18.67 1.73 3.46
N GLU A 83 17.63 1.49 2.65
CA GLU A 83 17.44 2.17 1.37
C GLU A 83 17.00 3.62 1.57
N SER A 84 17.95 4.53 1.44
CA SER A 84 17.73 5.98 1.63
C SER A 84 16.62 6.57 0.75
N ASN A 85 16.32 5.98 -0.41
CA ASN A 85 15.27 6.45 -1.30
C ASN A 85 13.86 6.11 -0.78
N ILE A 86 13.68 4.93 -0.17
CA ILE A 86 12.40 4.53 0.44
C ILE A 86 12.08 5.45 1.61
N LEU A 87 13.06 5.79 2.44
CA LEU A 87 12.87 6.71 3.56
C LEU A 87 12.51 8.12 3.12
N LYS A 88 13.09 8.61 2.02
CA LYS A 88 12.70 9.89 1.42
C LYS A 88 11.23 9.86 0.98
N ILE A 89 10.82 8.82 0.27
CA ILE A 89 9.44 8.63 -0.17
C ILE A 89 8.49 8.58 1.03
N ILE A 90 8.82 7.82 2.08
CA ILE A 90 8.00 7.73 3.30
C ILE A 90 7.86 9.11 3.94
N ASN A 91 8.96 9.87 4.06
CA ASN A 91 8.92 11.21 4.63
C ASN A 91 8.11 12.19 3.78
N GLU A 92 8.19 12.09 2.45
CA GLU A 92 7.34 12.85 1.54
C GLU A 92 5.86 12.50 1.75
N ILE A 93 5.50 11.22 1.87
CA ILE A 93 4.13 10.78 2.16
C ILE A 93 3.65 11.29 3.52
N LYS A 94 4.49 11.25 4.57
CA LYS A 94 4.17 11.83 5.87
C LYS A 94 3.92 13.34 5.79
N ASN A 95 4.68 14.05 4.96
CA ASN A 95 4.49 15.48 4.78
C ASN A 95 3.21 15.79 4.00
N MET A 96 2.92 15.00 2.96
CA MET A 96 1.65 15.06 2.23
C MET A 96 0.45 14.76 3.12
N TRP A 97 0.56 13.79 4.03
CA TRP A 97 -0.50 13.48 4.99
C TRP A 97 -0.86 14.67 5.88
N LYS A 98 0.13 15.48 6.27
CA LYS A 98 -0.08 16.68 7.10
C LYS A 98 -0.80 17.79 6.36
N THR A 99 -0.79 17.81 5.02
CA THR A 99 -1.50 18.82 4.22
C THR A 99 -2.95 18.45 3.94
N ILE A 100 -3.39 17.24 4.30
CA ILE A 100 -4.80 16.84 4.18
C ILE A 100 -5.57 17.49 5.34
N GLU A 101 -6.29 18.57 5.05
CA GLU A 101 -7.06 19.31 6.06
C GLU A 101 -8.39 18.62 6.39
N ASP A 102 -9.03 18.02 5.39
CA ASP A 102 -10.33 17.37 5.53
C ASP A 102 -10.20 15.99 6.21
N PRO A 103 -10.79 15.81 7.41
CA PRO A 103 -10.77 14.53 8.12
C PRO A 103 -11.43 13.38 7.34
N ASP A 104 -12.44 13.67 6.51
CA ASP A 104 -13.13 12.64 5.73
C ASP A 104 -12.20 12.06 4.65
N ASN A 105 -11.32 12.89 4.08
CA ASN A 105 -10.31 12.42 3.13
C ASN A 105 -9.32 11.45 3.79
N LYS A 106 -8.86 11.75 5.01
CA LYS A 106 -7.99 10.84 5.77
C LYS A 106 -8.68 9.51 6.10
N LYS A 107 -9.94 9.58 6.54
CA LYS A 107 -10.77 8.41 6.81
C LYS A 107 -10.96 7.54 5.56
N ASN A 108 -11.16 8.16 4.40
CA ASN A 108 -11.29 7.45 3.13
C ASN A 108 -9.98 6.73 2.78
N ILE A 109 -8.82 7.36 2.99
CA ILE A 109 -7.52 6.72 2.73
C ILE A 109 -7.31 5.52 3.67
N PHE A 110 -7.66 5.63 4.95
CA PHE A 110 -7.61 4.46 5.84
C PHE A 110 -8.55 3.34 5.40
N SER A 111 -9.76 3.67 4.97
CA SER A 111 -10.69 2.67 4.42
C SER A 111 -10.08 1.91 3.24
N TYR A 112 -9.38 2.60 2.33
CA TYR A 112 -8.65 1.93 1.25
C TYR A 112 -7.53 1.04 1.79
N LEU A 113 -6.71 1.51 2.73
CA LEU A 113 -5.63 0.73 3.32
C LEU A 113 -6.13 -0.54 4.03
N GLN A 114 -7.28 -0.46 4.70
CA GLN A 114 -7.92 -1.60 5.35
C GLN A 114 -8.38 -2.65 4.33
N VAL A 115 -8.97 -2.23 3.21
CA VAL A 115 -9.35 -3.13 2.11
C VAL A 115 -8.12 -3.74 1.44
N LEU A 116 -7.04 -2.98 1.28
CA LEU A 116 -5.76 -3.50 0.79
C LEU A 116 -5.17 -4.54 1.76
N CYS A 117 -5.26 -4.32 3.07
CA CYS A 117 -4.84 -5.30 4.08
C CYS A 117 -5.64 -6.60 3.97
N PHE A 118 -6.96 -6.50 3.78
CA PHE A 118 -7.82 -7.67 3.58
C PHE A 118 -7.33 -8.54 2.40
N TYR A 119 -7.16 -7.96 1.21
CA TYR A 119 -6.67 -8.72 0.05
C TYR A 119 -5.23 -9.22 0.21
N ALA A 120 -4.36 -8.45 0.88
CA ALA A 120 -2.99 -8.86 1.17
C ALA A 120 -2.93 -10.07 2.11
N GLU A 121 -3.80 -10.14 3.12
CA GLU A 121 -3.93 -11.32 3.99
C GLU A 121 -4.44 -12.54 3.22
N GLU A 122 -5.50 -12.38 2.41
CA GLU A 122 -6.00 -13.47 1.57
C GLU A 122 -4.90 -14.01 0.64
N TYR A 123 -4.15 -13.11 0.02
CA TYR A 123 -3.01 -13.47 -0.83
C TYR A 123 -1.92 -14.22 -0.07
N PHE A 124 -1.54 -13.73 1.11
CA PHE A 124 -0.53 -14.36 1.96
C PHE A 124 -0.92 -15.79 2.35
N LEU A 125 -2.18 -16.00 2.76
CA LEU A 125 -2.71 -17.32 3.13
C LEU A 125 -2.65 -18.30 1.95
N ILE A 126 -3.06 -17.88 0.76
CA ILE A 126 -3.01 -18.72 -0.45
C ILE A 126 -1.56 -19.15 -0.75
N ILE A 127 -0.60 -18.22 -0.66
CA ILE A 127 0.82 -18.51 -0.91
C ILE A 127 1.38 -19.48 0.13
N ASP A 128 1.02 -19.30 1.40
CA ASP A 128 1.48 -20.18 2.48
C ASP A 128 0.95 -21.62 2.30
N GLU A 129 -0.34 -21.78 2.00
CA GLU A 129 -0.93 -23.09 1.70
C GLU A 129 -0.23 -23.80 0.52
N MET A 130 0.13 -23.05 -0.52
CA MET A 130 0.85 -23.60 -1.67
C MET A 130 2.27 -24.05 -1.31
N LYS A 131 2.96 -23.32 -0.42
CA LYS A 131 4.28 -23.73 0.07
C LYS A 131 4.19 -25.00 0.91
N GLN A 132 3.19 -25.10 1.79
CA GLN A 132 2.98 -26.29 2.62
C GLN A 132 2.66 -27.55 1.78
N LYS A 133 1.91 -27.41 0.68
CA LYS A 133 1.61 -28.52 -0.25
C LYS A 133 2.82 -28.98 -1.06
N LYS A 134 3.79 -28.11 -1.34
CA LYS A 134 5.03 -28.47 -2.07
C LYS A 134 6.07 -29.18 -1.21
N ASN A 135 5.97 -29.03 0.11
CA ASN A 135 6.89 -29.62 1.08
C ASN A 135 6.37 -30.94 1.68
N LYS A 136 5.24 -31.46 1.18
CA LYS A 136 4.67 -32.78 1.51
C LYS A 136 4.80 -33.71 0.30
#